data_AF-A0AAV8X5M6-F1
#
_entry.id   AF-A0AAV8X5M6-F1
#
_cell.length_a   1.000
_cell.length_b   1.000
_cell.length_c   1.000
_cell.angle_alpha   90.00
_cell.angle_beta   90.00
_cell.angle_gamma   90.00
#
_symmetry.space_group_name_H-M   'P 1'
#
loop_
_entity.id
_entity.type
_entity.pdbx_description
1 polymer ?
#
loop_
_entity_poly.entity_id
_entity_poly.type
_entity_poly.pdbx_seq_one_letter_code
_entity_poly.pdbx_strand_id
1 'polypeptide(L)'
;MSCEDCNCHPAGVVAGFAGCGSVPAGELCQCKERVQGRICNKCKPLYWNLNPTNPDGCEECNCNKTGVLGGIAVCDTDNGQCVCKPSVIARGCSECADGTYNLREDNLFGCIGTNVYYYNIILLLYYYSFINKNIKLMNNYIRN
;
A
#
# COMPACT_ATOMS: atom_id res chain seq x y z
N MET A 1 36.45 12.71 24.87
CA MET A 1 36.17 12.40 23.45
C MET A 1 35.41 11.09 23.45
N SER A 2 34.11 11.10 23.12
CA SER A 2 33.27 9.90 23.13
C SER A 2 33.58 9.10 21.88
N CYS A 3 33.99 7.84 22.02
CA CYS A 3 33.96 6.89 20.92
C CYS A 3 32.50 6.46 20.77
N GLU A 4 31.85 6.82 19.66
CA GLU A 4 30.51 6.31 19.36
C GLU A 4 30.70 4.91 18.76
N ASP A 5 30.11 3.89 19.38
CA ASP A 5 30.18 2.53 18.86
C ASP A 5 29.46 2.42 17.52
N CYS A 6 30.03 1.65 16.58
CA CYS A 6 29.43 1.40 15.28
C CYS A 6 28.18 0.49 15.45
N ASN A 7 27.00 1.08 15.66
CA ASN A 7 25.74 0.34 15.85
C ASN A 7 25.09 -0.12 14.54
N CYS A 8 25.88 -0.60 13.56
CA CYS A 8 25.39 -1.06 12.27
C CYS A 8 24.55 -2.34 12.42
N HIS A 9 23.43 -2.42 11.71
CA HIS A 9 22.55 -3.58 11.75
C HIS A 9 23.16 -4.74 10.95
N PRO A 10 23.35 -5.93 11.56
CA PRO A 10 24.12 -7.02 10.95
C PRO A 10 23.50 -7.56 9.67
N ALA A 11 22.16 -7.54 9.55
CA ALA A 11 21.48 -7.99 8.34
C ALA A 11 21.65 -7.03 7.14
N GLY A 12 21.97 -5.76 7.42
CA GLY A 12 21.93 -4.69 6.42
C GLY A 12 23.29 -4.19 5.95
N VAL A 13 24.38 -4.64 6.56
CA VAL A 13 25.74 -4.32 6.11
C VAL A 13 26.26 -5.36 5.12
N VAL A 14 27.18 -4.93 4.25
CA VAL A 14 27.84 -5.83 3.29
C VAL A 14 28.67 -6.91 4.01
N ALA A 15 28.82 -8.07 3.36
CA ALA A 15 29.71 -9.11 3.84
C ALA A 15 31.16 -8.58 3.88
N GLY A 16 31.86 -8.80 4.99
CA GLY A 16 33.24 -8.35 5.16
C GLY A 16 33.41 -6.88 5.54
N PHE A 17 32.34 -6.19 5.96
CA PHE A 17 32.44 -4.84 6.52
C PHE A 17 33.42 -4.81 7.72
N ALA A 18 34.53 -4.08 7.57
CA ALA A 18 35.62 -4.06 8.55
C ALA A 18 35.39 -3.10 9.74
N GLY A 19 34.19 -2.51 9.85
CA GLY A 19 33.80 -1.57 10.90
C GLY A 19 33.82 -0.11 10.44
N CYS A 20 33.28 0.80 11.27
CA CYS A 20 33.08 2.20 10.87
C CYS A 20 34.37 3.02 10.65
N GLY A 21 35.54 2.51 11.05
CA GLY A 21 36.82 3.10 10.67
C GLY A 21 37.23 2.85 9.22
N SER A 22 36.53 1.97 8.50
CA SER A 22 36.81 1.63 7.10
C SER A 22 36.07 2.48 6.07
N VAL A 23 35.15 3.35 6.51
CA VAL A 23 34.35 4.22 5.62
C VAL A 23 34.86 5.66 5.60
N PRO A 24 34.61 6.42 4.52
CA PRO A 24 34.97 7.83 4.44
C PRO A 24 34.31 8.70 5.52
N ALA A 25 34.89 9.87 5.79
CA ALA A 25 34.33 10.83 6.71
C ALA A 25 32.89 11.24 6.29
N GLY A 26 31.94 11.09 7.21
CA GLY A 26 30.52 11.35 6.98
C GLY A 26 29.66 10.09 6.82
N GLU A 27 30.28 8.93 6.63
CA GLU A 27 29.61 7.63 6.63
C GLU A 27 29.88 6.87 7.93
N LEU A 28 28.99 5.94 8.29
CA LEU A 28 29.13 5.09 9.48
C LEU A 28 29.17 3.60 9.13
N CYS A 29 28.34 3.18 8.17
CA CYS A 29 28.15 1.77 7.82
C CYS A 29 28.07 1.63 6.29
N GLN A 30 28.66 0.57 5.75
CA GLN A 30 28.50 0.22 4.34
C GLN A 30 27.29 -0.70 4.18
N CYS A 31 26.16 -0.14 3.76
CA CYS A 31 24.91 -0.88 3.61
C CYS A 31 24.89 -1.75 2.35
N LYS A 32 24.14 -2.86 2.41
CA LYS A 32 23.78 -3.67 1.24
C LYS A 32 22.92 -2.85 0.27
N GLU A 33 22.88 -3.29 -0.99
CA GLU A 33 22.32 -2.51 -2.10
C GLU A 33 20.88 -2.04 -1.87
N ARG A 34 20.01 -2.85 -1.25
CA ARG A 34 18.58 -2.50 -1.05
C ARG A 34 18.29 -1.97 0.34
N VAL A 35 19.33 -1.60 1.09
CA VAL A 35 19.26 -1.16 2.48
C VAL A 35 19.71 0.31 2.59
N GLN A 36 19.16 1.02 3.57
CA GLN A 36 19.43 2.42 3.84
C GLN A 36 19.38 2.72 5.35
N GLY A 37 19.65 3.99 5.68
CA GLY A 37 19.74 4.50 7.05
C GLY A 37 21.17 4.50 7.55
N ARG A 38 21.48 5.39 8.49
CA ARG A 38 22.83 5.59 9.04
C ARG A 38 23.44 4.29 9.60
N ILE A 39 22.60 3.38 10.08
CA ILE A 39 23.00 2.09 10.64
C ILE A 39 22.50 0.89 9.82
N CYS A 40 22.12 1.09 8.55
CA CYS A 40 21.66 0.02 7.65
C CYS A 40 20.51 -0.83 8.20
N ASN A 41 19.56 -0.24 8.91
CA ASN A 41 18.46 -0.94 9.57
C ASN A 41 17.10 -0.81 8.84
N LYS A 42 17.07 -0.20 7.66
CA LYS A 42 15.83 0.04 6.91
C LYS A 42 15.98 -0.35 5.46
N CYS A 43 14.94 -0.89 4.85
CA CYS A 43 14.93 -1.10 3.40
C CYS A 43 14.78 0.23 2.65
N LYS A 44 15.40 0.32 1.46
CA LYS A 44 15.14 1.41 0.50
C LYS A 44 13.66 1.37 0.05
N PRO A 45 13.09 2.48 -0.44
CA PRO A 45 11.78 2.43 -1.08
C PRO A 45 11.74 1.37 -2.18
N LEU A 46 10.57 0.73 -2.37
CA LEU A 46 10.35 -0.43 -3.27
C LEU A 46 10.90 -1.77 -2.76
N TYR A 47 11.44 -1.82 -1.53
CA TYR A 47 11.94 -3.05 -0.91
C TYR A 47 11.44 -3.24 0.53
N TRP A 48 11.41 -4.49 1.00
CA TRP A 48 10.92 -4.90 2.32
C TRP A 48 11.67 -6.16 2.82
N ASN A 49 11.36 -6.65 4.02
CA ASN A 49 11.92 -7.89 4.57
C ASN A 49 13.46 -7.91 4.68
N LEU A 50 14.01 -7.07 5.56
CA LEU A 50 15.46 -7.03 5.81
C LEU A 50 15.97 -8.37 6.37
N ASN A 51 16.76 -9.10 5.58
CA ASN A 51 17.21 -10.44 5.88
C ASN A 51 18.74 -10.59 5.74
N PRO A 52 19.44 -11.15 6.75
CA PRO A 52 20.89 -11.34 6.68
C PRO A 52 21.33 -12.26 5.54
N THR A 53 20.52 -13.25 5.15
CA THR A 53 20.85 -14.21 4.09
C THR A 53 20.63 -13.64 2.69
N ASN A 54 19.88 -12.55 2.56
CA ASN A 54 19.70 -11.84 1.30
C ASN A 54 20.98 -11.02 1.01
N PRO A 55 21.71 -11.28 -0.10
CA PRO A 55 22.93 -10.54 -0.43
C PRO A 55 22.68 -9.03 -0.64
N ASP A 56 21.49 -8.66 -1.09
CA ASP A 56 21.07 -7.27 -1.27
C ASP A 56 20.38 -6.70 -0.02
N GLY A 57 20.12 -7.53 0.99
CA GLY A 57 19.55 -7.19 2.27
C GLY A 57 18.03 -7.22 2.29
N CYS A 58 17.36 -6.58 1.34
CA CYS A 58 15.90 -6.53 1.27
C CYS A 58 15.34 -7.14 -0.02
N GLU A 59 14.12 -7.65 0.05
CA GLU A 59 13.35 -8.21 -1.06
C GLU A 59 12.56 -7.13 -1.80
N GLU A 60 12.27 -7.34 -3.08
CA GLU A 60 11.43 -6.43 -3.87
C GLU A 60 9.97 -6.49 -3.40
N CYS A 61 9.31 -5.32 -3.38
CA CYS A 61 7.89 -5.23 -3.05
C CYS A 61 7.01 -6.04 -4.01
N ASN A 62 7.34 -6.09 -5.31
CA ASN A 62 6.54 -6.78 -6.34
C ASN A 62 5.06 -6.32 -6.37
N CYS A 63 4.80 -5.02 -6.21
CA CYS A 63 3.45 -4.47 -6.33
C CYS A 63 2.99 -4.45 -7.79
N ASN A 64 1.77 -4.90 -8.06
CA ASN A 64 1.13 -4.78 -9.36
C ASN A 64 0.70 -3.32 -9.60
N LYS A 65 1.35 -2.66 -10.58
CA LYS A 65 1.09 -1.26 -10.94
C LYS A 65 -0.38 -0.98 -11.28
N THR A 66 -1.09 -1.93 -11.87
CA THR A 66 -2.51 -1.81 -12.24
C THR A 66 -3.41 -1.69 -11.00
N GLY A 67 -3.04 -2.37 -9.91
CA GLY A 67 -3.84 -2.49 -8.70
C GLY A 67 -3.42 -1.58 -7.54
N VAL A 68 -2.28 -0.90 -7.63
CA VAL A 68 -1.86 0.08 -6.60
C VAL A 68 -2.49 1.46 -6.82
N LEU A 69 -2.72 2.14 -5.71
CA LEU A 69 -3.21 3.51 -5.71
C LEU A 69 -2.12 4.46 -6.22
N GLY A 70 -2.44 5.25 -7.25
CA GLY A 70 -1.51 6.23 -7.82
C GLY A 70 -0.35 5.63 -8.65
N GLY A 71 -0.35 4.33 -8.94
CA GLY A 71 0.69 3.68 -9.77
C GLY A 71 2.05 3.51 -9.07
N ILE A 72 2.14 3.81 -7.78
CA ILE A 72 3.39 3.77 -7.00
C ILE A 72 3.58 2.37 -6.40
N ALA A 73 4.67 1.70 -6.76
CA ALA A 73 4.97 0.33 -6.33
C ALA A 73 5.74 0.24 -4.99
N VAL A 74 5.52 1.21 -4.09
CA VAL A 74 6.10 1.19 -2.74
C VAL A 74 5.20 0.35 -1.82
N CYS A 75 5.82 -0.47 -0.99
CA CYS A 75 5.16 -1.27 0.04
C CYS A 75 5.65 -0.91 1.43
N ASP A 76 4.89 -1.35 2.44
CA ASP A 76 5.29 -1.31 3.83
C ASP A 76 6.58 -2.14 4.04
N THR A 77 7.55 -1.58 4.76
CA THR A 77 8.88 -2.20 4.91
C THR A 77 8.87 -3.45 5.78
N ASP A 78 7.86 -3.60 6.64
CA ASP A 78 7.81 -4.64 7.67
C ASP A 78 7.02 -5.85 7.17
N ASN A 79 5.90 -5.63 6.48
CA ASN A 79 5.02 -6.71 6.01
C ASN A 79 4.92 -6.81 4.47
N GLY A 80 5.53 -5.87 3.74
CA GLY A 80 5.55 -5.89 2.28
C GLY A 80 4.21 -5.57 1.61
N GLN A 81 3.20 -5.10 2.34
CA GLN A 81 1.88 -4.77 1.80
C GLN A 81 1.95 -3.50 0.95
N CYS A 82 1.51 -3.62 -0.29
CA CYS A 82 1.37 -2.50 -1.21
C CYS A 82 0.08 -1.71 -0.93
N VAL A 83 0.05 -0.42 -1.28
CA VAL A 83 -1.14 0.42 -1.13
C VAL A 83 -2.11 0.12 -2.27
N CYS A 84 -3.05 -0.78 -2.04
CA CYS A 84 -4.01 -1.23 -3.06
C CYS A 84 -5.13 -0.22 -3.33
N LYS A 85 -5.64 -0.23 -4.56
CA LYS A 85 -6.91 0.41 -4.91
C LYS A 85 -8.06 -0.27 -4.13
N PRO A 86 -9.17 0.45 -3.86
CA PRO A 86 -10.21 0.01 -2.93
C PRO A 86 -10.80 -1.39 -3.14
N SER A 87 -10.91 -1.88 -4.38
CA SER A 87 -11.47 -3.20 -4.70
C SER A 87 -10.42 -4.24 -5.07
N VAL A 88 -9.18 -4.04 -4.63
CA VAL A 88 -8.03 -4.90 -4.94
C VAL A 88 -7.38 -5.38 -3.64
N ILE A 89 -7.02 -6.65 -3.60
CA ILE A 89 -6.46 -7.36 -2.43
C ILE A 89 -5.14 -8.05 -2.79
N ALA A 90 -4.67 -8.89 -1.86
CA ALA A 90 -3.35 -9.51 -1.81
C ALA A 90 -2.21 -8.53 -1.49
N ARG A 91 -1.08 -9.07 -1.02
CA ARG A 91 0.11 -8.29 -0.63
C ARG A 91 0.58 -7.36 -1.78
N GLY A 92 0.57 -7.88 -3.00
CA GLY A 92 1.00 -7.19 -4.22
C GLY A 92 -0.10 -6.47 -5.00
N CYS A 93 -1.33 -6.35 -4.48
CA CYS A 93 -2.46 -5.72 -5.19
C CYS A 93 -2.76 -6.34 -6.57
N SER A 94 -2.68 -7.66 -6.67
CA SER A 94 -2.85 -8.41 -7.93
C SER A 94 -4.23 -9.03 -8.11
N GLU A 95 -5.04 -9.05 -7.06
CA GLU A 95 -6.28 -9.81 -7.02
C GLU A 95 -7.48 -8.91 -6.75
N CYS A 96 -8.62 -9.20 -7.35
CA CYS A 96 -9.85 -8.48 -7.05
C CYS A 96 -10.44 -8.98 -5.72
N ALA A 97 -11.01 -8.07 -4.94
CA ALA A 97 -11.78 -8.45 -3.75
C ALA A 97 -13.00 -9.31 -4.14
N ASP A 98 -13.48 -10.13 -3.20
CA ASP A 98 -14.66 -10.96 -3.40
C ASP A 98 -15.85 -10.17 -3.97
N GLY A 99 -16.51 -10.72 -5.00
CA GLY A 99 -17.64 -10.07 -5.67
C GLY A 99 -17.27 -8.95 -6.65
N THR A 100 -15.97 -8.76 -6.92
CA THR A 100 -15.44 -7.82 -7.91
C THR A 100 -14.57 -8.53 -8.95
N TYR A 101 -14.37 -7.93 -10.13
CA TYR A 101 -13.65 -8.56 -11.24
C TYR A 101 -13.04 -7.51 -12.19
N ASN A 102 -12.26 -7.96 -13.18
CA ASN A 102 -11.69 -7.10 -14.23
C ASN A 102 -10.83 -5.94 -13.68
N LEU A 103 -9.67 -6.29 -13.11
CA LEU A 103 -8.68 -5.33 -12.63
C LEU A 103 -8.15 -4.47 -13.78
N ARG A 104 -8.28 -3.15 -13.65
CA ARG A 104 -7.89 -2.18 -14.68
C ARG A 104 -7.13 -0.99 -14.13
N GLU A 105 -6.18 -0.50 -14.92
CA GLU A 105 -5.32 0.63 -14.55
C GLU A 105 -6.12 1.93 -14.52
N ASP A 106 -7.00 2.13 -15.51
CA ASP A 106 -7.88 3.29 -15.66
C ASP A 106 -9.11 3.28 -14.74
N ASN A 107 -9.34 2.18 -14.01
CA ASN A 107 -10.37 2.12 -12.97
C ASN A 107 -9.81 2.58 -11.62
N LEU A 108 -10.37 3.66 -11.06
CA LEU A 108 -9.97 4.22 -9.76
C LEU A 108 -10.17 3.22 -8.60
N PHE A 109 -11.18 2.36 -8.69
CA PHE A 109 -11.44 1.31 -7.71
C PHE A 109 -10.60 0.04 -7.97
N GLY A 110 -9.91 -0.03 -9.10
CA GLY A 110 -9.14 -1.18 -9.56
C GLY A 110 -10.04 -2.21 -10.23
N CYS A 111 -10.94 -2.84 -9.47
CA CYS A 111 -11.88 -3.84 -9.99
C CYS A 111 -13.31 -3.30 -10.12
N ILE A 112 -14.10 -3.91 -11.00
CA ILE A 112 -15.52 -3.63 -11.23
C ILE A 112 -16.33 -4.40 -10.19
N GLY A 113 -17.10 -3.68 -9.38
CA GLY A 113 -18.04 -4.29 -8.45
C GLY A 113 -19.35 -4.66 -9.14
N THR A 114 -19.89 -5.83 -8.79
CA THR A 114 -21.21 -6.29 -9.24
C THR A 114 -22.37 -5.48 -8.62
N ASN A 115 -22.13 -4.75 -7.53
CA ASN A 115 -23.15 -4.05 -6.73
C ASN A 115 -23.41 -2.58 -7.10
N VAL A 116 -22.74 -2.00 -8.11
CA VAL A 116 -23.01 -0.61 -8.51
C VAL A 116 -24.48 -0.43 -8.94
N TYR A 117 -25.07 -1.44 -9.59
CA TYR A 117 -26.50 -1.45 -9.92
C TYR A 117 -27.40 -1.51 -8.69
N TYR A 118 -27.04 -2.32 -7.67
CA TYR A 118 -27.83 -2.47 -6.46
C TYR A 118 -27.86 -1.18 -5.62
N TYR A 119 -26.71 -0.49 -5.49
CA TYR A 119 -26.66 0.82 -4.83
C TYR A 119 -27.47 1.88 -5.60
N ASN A 120 -27.40 1.90 -6.93
CA ASN A 120 -28.23 2.80 -7.74
C ASN A 120 -29.73 2.49 -7.59
N ILE A 121 -30.11 1.22 -7.56
CA ILE A 121 -31.49 0.77 -7.32
C ILE A 121 -31.95 1.20 -5.92
N ILE A 122 -31.13 1.01 -4.87
CA ILE A 122 -31.45 1.46 -3.51
C ILE A 122 -31.66 2.98 -3.47
N LEU A 123 -30.75 3.77 -4.07
CA LEU A 123 -30.90 5.22 -4.15
C LEU A 123 -32.19 5.64 -4.87
N LEU A 124 -32.52 4.98 -5.99
CA LEU A 124 -33.77 5.21 -6.71
C LEU A 124 -35.00 4.84 -5.87
N LEU A 125 -34.97 3.73 -5.13
CA LEU A 125 -36.06 3.30 -4.24
C LEU A 125 -36.26 4.27 -3.06
N TYR A 126 -35.17 4.78 -2.48
CA TYR A 126 -35.23 5.81 -1.43
C TYR A 126 -35.83 7.12 -1.98
N TYR A 127 -35.39 7.57 -3.16
CA TYR A 127 -35.94 8.76 -3.80
C TYR A 127 -37.42 8.60 -4.13
N TYR A 128 -37.83 7.46 -4.71
CA TYR A 128 -39.23 7.16 -5.02
C TYR A 128 -40.12 7.09 -3.77
N SER A 129 -39.61 6.51 -2.68
CA SER A 129 -40.30 6.45 -1.38
C SER A 129 -40.47 7.85 -0.78
N PHE A 130 -39.45 8.70 -0.90
CA PHE A 130 -39.48 10.09 -0.46
C PHE A 130 -40.51 10.92 -1.25
N ILE A 131 -40.56 10.79 -2.58
CA ILE A 131 -41.55 11.47 -3.43
C ILE A 131 -42.97 11.04 -3.08
N ASN A 132 -43.25 9.74 -2.95
CA ASN A 132 -44.59 9.24 -2.62
C ASN A 132 -45.08 9.72 -1.25
N LYS A 133 -44.18 9.82 -0.27
CA LYS A 133 -44.51 10.36 1.05
C LYS A 133 -44.94 11.82 0.96
N ASN A 134 -44.25 12.64 0.17
CA ASN A 134 -44.58 14.05 -0.05
C ASN A 134 -45.88 14.23 -0.84
N ILE A 135 -46.12 13.43 -1.89
CA ILE A 135 -47.40 13.44 -2.64
C ILE A 135 -48.56 13.08 -1.71
N LYS A 136 -48.40 12.07 -0.84
CA LYS A 136 -49.43 11.67 0.12
C LYS A 136 -49.73 12.77 1.14
N LEU A 137 -48.72 13.51 1.58
CA LEU A 137 -48.88 14.69 2.44
C LEU A 137 -49.61 15.83 1.74
N MET A 138 -49.24 16.15 0.49
CA MET A 138 -49.92 17.17 -0.31
C MET A 138 -51.40 16.81 -0.58
N ASN A 139 -51.69 15.55 -0.94
CA ASN A 139 -53.06 15.10 -1.16
C ASN A 139 -53.92 15.10 0.10
N ASN A 140 -53.31 15.02 1.29
CA ASN A 140 -54.02 15.19 2.55
C ASN A 140 -54.23 16.66 2.92
N TYR A 141 -53.33 17.54 2.49
CA TYR A 141 -53.46 18.99 2.65
C TYR A 141 -54.57 19.58 1.76
N ILE A 142 -54.71 19.10 0.52
CA ILE A 142 -55.76 19.55 -0.42
C ILE A 142 -57.15 19.01 -0.05
N ARG A 143 -57.22 17.93 0.74
CA ARG A 143 -58.48 17.29 1.18
C ARG A 143 -59.02 17.82 2.52
N ASN A 144 -58.34 18.77 3.15
CA ASN A 144 -58.79 19.53 4.32
C ASN A 144 -59.00 20.99 3.93
#